data_AF-A0A497MPV5-F1
#
_entry.id   AF-A0A497MPV5-F1
#
_cell.length_a   1.000
_cell.length_b   1.000
_cell.length_c   1.000
_cell.angle_alpha   90.00
_cell.angle_beta   90.00
_cell.angle_gamma   90.00
#
_symmetry.space_group_name_H-M   'P 1'
#
loop_
_entity.id
_entity.type
_entity.pdbx_description
1 polymer ?
#
loop_
_entity_poly.entity_id
_entity_poly.type
_entity_poly.pdbx_seq_one_letter_code
_entity_poly.pdbx_strand_id
1 'polypeptide(L)'
;MVKELVKVADSAFSLRVRLGEYEVEICGDRGDVIKTVEELPKLVASVSKAFEPLKTKVPTASLTVKASKEKPHVPMEEYPKIPRKLSCSKAILQLLESEWGKWRPRTLSELEDALKANSIHYPTSTLSSVLRWLAKRGKVRRWKTDAGYVYILVEEGE
;
A
#
# COMPACT_ATOMS: atom_id res chain seq x y z
N MET A 1 -31.97 -15.62 9.29
CA MET A 1 -31.50 -14.29 8.86
C MET A 1 -30.25 -14.53 8.01
N VAL A 2 -30.43 -14.49 6.70
CA VAL A 2 -29.43 -14.96 5.72
C VAL A 2 -28.37 -13.87 5.59
N LYS A 3 -27.14 -14.14 6.05
CA LYS A 3 -25.99 -13.26 5.81
C LYS A 3 -25.47 -13.58 4.42
N GLU A 4 -25.72 -12.65 3.50
CA GLU A 4 -25.20 -12.70 2.14
C GLU A 4 -23.67 -12.51 2.20
N LEU A 5 -22.95 -13.59 1.95
CA LEU A 5 -21.52 -13.57 1.73
C LEU A 5 -21.30 -12.91 0.36
N VAL A 6 -20.85 -11.66 0.33
CA VAL A 6 -20.40 -11.03 -0.92
C VAL A 6 -19.10 -11.70 -1.33
N LYS A 7 -19.27 -12.80 -2.07
CA LYS A 7 -18.24 -13.50 -2.81
C LYS A 7 -17.74 -12.51 -3.85
N VAL A 8 -16.55 -11.93 -3.68
CA VAL A 8 -15.89 -11.16 -4.74
C VAL A 8 -15.61 -12.16 -5.86
N ALA A 9 -16.55 -12.22 -6.80
CA ALA A 9 -16.49 -13.04 -7.97
C ALA A 9 -15.32 -12.55 -8.84
N ASP A 10 -14.67 -13.50 -9.48
CA ASP A 10 -13.57 -13.35 -10.44
C ASP A 10 -14.01 -12.64 -11.75
N SER A 11 -15.06 -11.80 -11.66
CA SER A 11 -15.77 -11.12 -12.77
C SER A 11 -16.25 -9.71 -12.42
N ALA A 12 -15.87 -9.15 -11.26
CA ALA A 12 -16.20 -7.76 -10.94
C ALA A 12 -15.47 -6.82 -11.92
N PHE A 13 -16.22 -5.96 -12.60
CA PHE A 13 -15.66 -5.01 -13.56
C PHE A 13 -14.80 -4.00 -12.79
N SER A 14 -13.55 -3.82 -13.21
CA SER A 14 -12.59 -2.92 -12.56
C SER A 14 -12.05 -1.89 -13.54
N LEU A 15 -12.17 -0.61 -13.22
CA LEU A 15 -11.47 0.47 -13.90
C LEU A 15 -10.22 0.84 -13.11
N ARG A 16 -9.05 0.78 -13.74
CA ARG A 16 -7.77 1.23 -13.17
C ARG A 16 -7.23 2.41 -13.96
N VAL A 17 -7.00 3.52 -13.27
CA VAL A 17 -6.44 4.75 -13.85
C VAL A 17 -5.14 5.07 -13.14
N ARG A 18 -4.09 5.27 -13.94
CA ARG A 18 -2.76 5.65 -13.44
C ARG A 18 -2.45 7.08 -13.85
N LEU A 19 -2.17 7.93 -12.87
CA LEU A 19 -1.77 9.34 -13.05
C LEU A 19 -0.41 9.58 -12.38
N GLY A 20 0.66 9.51 -13.16
CA GLY A 20 2.03 9.61 -12.63
C GLY A 20 2.36 8.46 -11.67
N GLU A 21 2.62 8.80 -10.41
CA GLU A 21 2.90 7.85 -9.31
C GLU A 21 1.63 7.32 -8.62
N TYR A 22 0.46 7.88 -8.92
CA TYR A 22 -0.81 7.53 -8.29
C TYR A 22 -1.61 6.56 -9.15
N GLU A 23 -2.25 5.58 -8.51
CA GLU A 23 -3.14 4.63 -9.15
C GLU A 23 -4.48 4.60 -8.40
N VAL A 24 -5.57 4.66 -9.15
CA VAL A 24 -6.94 4.59 -8.64
C VAL A 24 -7.64 3.40 -9.28
N GLU A 25 -8.16 2.50 -8.45
CA GLU A 25 -8.94 1.33 -8.87
C GLU A 25 -10.39 1.48 -8.38
N ILE A 26 -11.35 1.34 -9.31
CA ILE A 26 -12.79 1.35 -9.04
C ILE A 26 -13.34 -0.01 -9.46
N CYS A 27 -13.85 -0.80 -8.50
CA CYS A 27 -14.39 -2.14 -8.74
C CYS A 27 -15.89 -2.19 -8.44
N GLY A 28 -16.65 -2.90 -9.28
CA GLY A 28 -18.08 -3.10 -9.08
C GLY A 28 -18.76 -3.70 -10.31
N ASP A 29 -20.08 -3.58 -10.39
CA ASP A 29 -20.81 -3.88 -11.62
C ASP A 29 -20.49 -2.83 -12.69
N ARG A 30 -20.48 -3.26 -13.97
CA ARG A 30 -20.15 -2.37 -15.10
C ARG A 30 -20.95 -1.07 -15.07
N GLY A 31 -22.23 -1.13 -14.72
CA GLY A 31 -23.09 0.05 -14.62
C GLY A 31 -22.66 1.00 -13.50
N ASP A 32 -22.32 0.47 -12.33
CA ASP A 32 -22.00 1.28 -11.16
C ASP A 32 -20.60 1.89 -11.25
N VAL A 33 -19.65 1.17 -11.87
CA VAL A 33 -18.33 1.73 -12.16
C VAL A 33 -18.44 2.89 -13.15
N ILE A 34 -19.23 2.76 -14.22
CA ILE A 34 -19.39 3.84 -15.20
C ILE A 34 -20.10 5.06 -14.58
N LYS A 35 -21.18 4.86 -13.80
CA LYS A 35 -21.84 5.94 -13.07
C LYS A 35 -20.89 6.65 -12.12
N THR A 36 -20.09 5.89 -11.38
CA THR A 36 -19.09 6.45 -10.46
C THR A 36 -18.06 7.31 -11.21
N VAL A 37 -17.64 6.88 -12.40
CA VAL A 37 -16.72 7.64 -13.26
C VAL A 37 -17.34 8.94 -13.77
N GLU A 38 -18.62 8.94 -14.13
CA GLU A 38 -19.36 10.14 -14.50
C GLU A 38 -19.53 11.12 -13.31
N GLU A 39 -19.62 10.59 -12.08
CA GLU A 39 -19.70 11.38 -10.86
C GLU A 39 -18.35 11.79 -10.26
N LEU A 40 -17.22 11.26 -10.77
CA LEU A 40 -15.87 11.58 -10.29
C LEU A 40 -15.61 13.08 -10.17
N PRO A 41 -15.98 13.96 -11.14
CA PRO A 41 -15.75 15.39 -11.01
C PRO A 41 -16.46 16.00 -9.78
N LYS A 42 -17.68 15.53 -9.46
CA LYS A 42 -18.44 16.00 -8.30
C LYS A 42 -17.85 15.45 -7.00
N LEU A 43 -17.41 14.19 -7.02
CA LEU A 43 -16.77 13.54 -5.89
C LEU A 43 -15.44 14.23 -5.54
N VAL A 44 -14.59 14.49 -6.55
CA VAL A 44 -13.33 15.21 -6.38
C VAL A 44 -13.56 16.63 -5.88
N ALA A 45 -14.61 17.32 -6.36
CA ALA A 45 -14.98 18.64 -5.85
C ALA A 45 -15.47 18.62 -4.40
N SER A 46 -16.21 17.58 -4.01
CA SER A 46 -16.72 17.40 -2.64
C SER A 46 -15.61 17.03 -1.67
N VAL A 47 -14.70 16.14 -2.10
CA VAL A 47 -13.47 15.81 -1.38
C VAL A 47 -12.60 17.05 -1.23
N SER A 48 -12.27 17.75 -2.32
CA SER A 48 -11.41 18.94 -2.24
C SER A 48 -11.97 20.00 -1.28
N LYS A 49 -13.29 20.23 -1.31
CA LYS A 49 -14.00 21.12 -0.38
C LYS A 49 -14.01 20.62 1.07
N ALA A 50 -14.14 19.32 1.30
CA ALA A 50 -14.07 18.73 2.63
C ALA A 50 -12.65 18.79 3.23
N PHE A 51 -11.61 18.80 2.39
CA PHE A 51 -10.21 18.90 2.78
C PHE A 51 -9.67 20.36 2.81
N GLU A 52 -10.42 21.37 2.34
CA GLU A 52 -10.07 22.79 2.49
C GLU A 52 -9.81 23.23 3.95
N PRO A 53 -10.64 22.87 4.95
CA PRO A 53 -10.35 23.21 6.35
C PRO A 53 -9.11 22.50 6.93
N LEU A 54 -8.58 21.47 6.25
CA LEU A 54 -7.36 20.76 6.64
C LEU A 54 -6.09 21.34 6.00
N LYS A 55 -6.21 22.29 5.05
CA LYS A 55 -5.06 22.96 4.42
C LYS A 55 -4.37 24.00 5.32
N THR A 56 -4.87 24.25 6.53
CA THR A 56 -4.21 25.11 7.52
C THR A 56 -3.55 24.29 8.61
N LYS A 57 -2.29 23.90 8.37
CA LYS A 57 -1.16 23.67 9.29
C LYS A 57 -0.18 22.64 8.69
N VAL A 58 0.48 23.03 7.60
CA VAL A 58 1.79 22.46 7.26
C VAL A 58 2.75 23.64 7.18
N PRO A 59 3.81 23.69 8.02
CA PRO A 59 4.85 24.69 7.87
C PRO A 59 5.52 24.52 6.51
N THR A 60 5.58 25.61 5.77
CA THR A 60 6.45 25.81 4.61
C THR A 60 7.89 25.48 4.99
N ALA A 61 8.36 24.28 4.65
CA ALA A 61 9.78 24.02 4.45
C ALA A 61 10.06 24.10 2.95
N SER A 62 10.39 25.32 2.52
CA SER A 62 11.05 25.52 1.23
C SER A 62 12.40 24.83 1.27
N LEU A 63 12.56 23.73 0.53
CA LEU A 63 13.87 23.15 0.24
C LEU A 63 14.11 23.24 -1.26
N THR A 64 14.79 24.32 -1.64
CA THR A 64 15.59 24.39 -2.85
C THR A 64 16.55 23.20 -2.90
N VAL A 65 16.33 22.27 -3.82
CA VAL A 65 17.30 21.23 -4.16
C VAL A 65 17.92 21.57 -5.51
N LYS A 66 19.17 22.04 -5.45
CA LYS A 66 20.09 22.04 -6.60
C LYS A 66 20.31 20.61 -7.05
N ALA A 67 20.30 20.42 -8.37
CA ALA A 67 20.62 19.18 -9.05
C ALA A 67 21.92 18.55 -8.52
N SER A 68 21.82 17.32 -8.03
CA SER A 68 22.90 16.34 -8.10
C SER A 68 22.30 14.94 -8.14
N LYS A 69 22.86 14.15 -9.05
CA LYS A 69 22.36 12.88 -9.57
C LYS A 69 22.85 11.77 -8.66
N GLU A 70 22.08 11.38 -7.66
CA GLU A 70 22.34 10.18 -6.87
C GLU A 70 21.02 9.59 -6.34
N LYS A 71 20.99 8.26 -6.28
CA LYS A 71 19.83 7.36 -6.10
C LYS A 71 18.85 7.87 -5.02
N PRO A 72 17.53 7.69 -5.17
CA PRO A 72 16.55 8.18 -4.20
C PRO A 72 16.77 7.50 -2.84
N HIS A 73 17.49 8.20 -1.95
CA HIS A 73 17.51 7.92 -0.53
C HIS A 73 16.18 8.42 0.02
N VAL A 74 15.22 7.51 0.11
CA VAL A 74 14.00 7.72 0.91
C VAL A 74 14.41 8.15 2.32
N PRO A 75 13.72 9.14 2.93
CA PRO A 75 14.02 9.59 4.28
C PRO A 75 14.10 8.36 5.19
N MET A 76 15.13 8.30 6.04
CA MET A 76 15.24 7.31 7.11
C MET A 76 14.06 7.47 8.09
N GLU A 77 12.87 7.03 7.70
CA GLU A 77 11.81 6.69 8.62
C GLU A 77 12.33 5.50 9.42
N GLU A 78 12.53 5.69 10.72
CA GLU A 78 13.06 4.69 11.62
C GLU A 78 12.24 3.40 11.48
N TYR A 79 12.88 2.32 11.03
CA TYR A 79 12.19 1.05 10.81
C TYR A 79 11.53 0.61 12.13
N PRO A 80 10.28 0.12 12.07
CA PRO A 80 9.57 -0.34 13.26
C PRO A 80 10.36 -1.48 13.93
N LYS A 81 10.47 -1.41 15.25
CA LYS A 81 11.17 -2.43 16.05
C LYS A 81 10.26 -3.63 16.25
N ILE A 82 10.60 -4.76 15.64
CA ILE A 82 9.84 -6.02 15.75
C ILE A 82 10.56 -7.06 16.63
N PRO A 83 9.83 -7.96 17.30
CA PRO A 83 10.41 -9.01 18.13
C PRO A 83 11.26 -9.99 17.31
N ARG A 84 12.48 -10.28 17.79
CA ARG A 84 13.48 -11.13 17.10
C ARG A 84 13.10 -12.61 16.93
N LYS A 85 12.09 -13.11 17.66
CA LYS A 85 11.72 -14.54 17.73
C LYS A 85 10.42 -14.88 16.96
N LEU A 86 10.21 -14.27 15.80
CA LEU A 86 9.01 -14.52 14.98
C LEU A 86 9.34 -15.39 13.77
N SER A 87 8.35 -16.16 13.28
CA SER A 87 8.45 -16.81 11.98
C SER A 87 8.45 -15.74 10.88
N CYS A 88 9.09 -16.01 9.73
CA CYS A 88 9.19 -15.06 8.60
C CYS A 88 7.83 -14.44 8.23
N SER A 89 6.78 -15.26 8.20
CA SER A 89 5.40 -14.82 7.96
C SER A 89 4.87 -13.83 9.02
N LYS A 90 5.12 -14.08 10.31
CA LYS A 90 4.67 -13.21 11.40
C LYS A 90 5.49 -11.91 11.46
N ALA A 91 6.79 -11.99 11.20
CA ALA A 91 7.66 -10.82 11.15
C ALA A 91 7.22 -9.85 10.05
N ILE A 92 6.93 -10.36 8.84
CA ILE A 92 6.40 -9.56 7.73
C ILE A 92 5.05 -8.93 8.08
N LEU A 93 4.13 -9.69 8.69
CA LEU A 93 2.83 -9.16 9.05
C LEU A 93 2.94 -8.04 10.09
N GLN A 94 3.73 -8.20 11.15
CA GLN A 94 3.93 -7.12 12.12
C GLN A 94 4.60 -5.88 11.52
N LEU A 95 5.51 -6.09 10.57
CA LEU A 95 6.16 -5.00 9.85
C LEU A 95 5.15 -4.23 8.99
N LEU A 96 4.27 -4.94 8.29
CA LEU A 96 3.22 -4.35 7.47
C LEU A 96 2.06 -3.75 8.28
N GLU A 97 1.83 -4.26 9.49
CA GLU A 97 0.81 -3.77 10.43
C GLU A 97 1.26 -2.51 11.16
N SER A 98 2.57 -2.25 11.24
CA SER A 98 3.08 -1.00 11.79
C SER A 98 2.68 0.22 10.93
N GLU A 99 2.68 1.41 11.53
CA GLU A 99 2.46 2.68 10.82
C GLU A 99 3.34 2.81 9.56
N TRP A 100 4.58 2.31 9.61
CA TRP A 100 5.51 2.31 8.47
C TRP A 100 5.03 1.46 7.29
N GLY A 101 4.38 0.33 7.57
CA GLY A 101 3.84 -0.59 6.57
C GLY A 101 2.45 -0.21 6.07
N LYS A 102 1.65 0.45 6.90
CA LYS A 102 0.33 1.00 6.54
C LYS A 102 0.43 2.28 5.71
N TRP A 103 1.44 3.11 5.97
CA TRP A 103 1.63 4.39 5.29
C TRP A 103 1.80 4.25 3.76
N ARG A 104 2.52 3.23 3.30
CA ARG A 104 2.78 3.03 1.87
C ARG A 104 2.96 1.55 1.54
N PRO A 105 2.50 1.09 0.35
CA PRO A 105 2.86 -0.21 -0.20
C PRO A 105 4.39 -0.37 -0.29
N ARG A 106 4.92 -1.46 0.26
CA ARG A 106 6.37 -1.70 0.36
C ARG A 106 6.83 -2.71 -0.66
N THR A 107 8.01 -2.45 -1.22
CA THR A 107 8.70 -3.38 -2.12
C THR A 107 9.37 -4.50 -1.33
N LEU A 108 9.75 -5.55 -2.06
CA LEU A 108 10.48 -6.67 -1.47
C LEU A 108 11.82 -6.25 -0.85
N SER A 109 12.54 -5.33 -1.50
CA SER A 109 13.82 -4.81 -1.01
C SER A 109 13.66 -4.04 0.29
N GLU A 110 12.65 -3.17 0.39
CA GLU A 110 12.39 -2.40 1.62
C GLU A 110 12.01 -3.31 2.79
N LEU A 111 11.22 -4.37 2.53
CA LEU A 111 10.88 -5.37 3.55
C LEU A 111 12.14 -6.13 4.02
N GLU A 112 13.06 -6.45 3.10
CA GLU A 112 14.34 -7.08 3.43
C GLU A 112 15.23 -6.16 4.28
N ASP A 113 15.34 -4.88 3.90
CA ASP A 113 16.11 -3.87 4.61
C ASP A 113 15.55 -3.61 6.02
N ALA A 114 14.23 -3.54 6.16
CA ALA A 114 13.55 -3.40 7.44
C ALA A 114 13.78 -4.60 8.37
N LEU A 115 13.76 -5.83 7.82
CA LEU A 115 14.06 -7.05 8.59
C LEU A 115 15.53 -7.07 9.01
N LYS A 116 16.44 -6.65 8.12
CA LYS A 116 17.87 -6.54 8.40
C LYS A 116 18.17 -5.51 9.49
N ALA A 117 17.48 -4.36 9.48
CA ALA A 117 17.56 -3.36 10.54
C ALA A 117 17.14 -3.91 11.90
N ASN A 118 16.20 -4.88 11.91
CA ASN A 118 15.77 -5.60 13.10
C ASN A 118 16.66 -6.78 13.49
N SER A 119 17.82 -6.96 12.83
CA SER A 119 18.73 -8.11 13.01
C SER A 119 18.08 -9.46 12.68
N ILE A 120 17.05 -9.46 11.83
CA ILE A 120 16.36 -10.66 11.36
C ILE A 120 16.80 -10.89 9.92
N HIS A 121 17.55 -11.97 9.68
CA HIS A 121 18.04 -12.31 8.34
C HIS A 121 17.26 -13.50 7.78
N TYR A 122 16.55 -13.25 6.67
CA TYR A 122 15.95 -14.30 5.86
C TYR A 122 16.47 -14.18 4.43
N PRO A 123 16.71 -15.30 3.74
CA PRO A 123 17.08 -15.25 2.33
C PRO A 123 15.91 -14.71 1.50
N THR A 124 16.23 -13.89 0.50
CA THR A 124 15.29 -13.22 -0.41
C THR A 124 14.32 -14.20 -1.08
N SER A 125 14.76 -15.43 -1.36
CA SER A 125 13.94 -16.52 -1.92
C SER A 125 12.83 -16.99 -0.96
N THR A 126 13.14 -17.07 0.34
CA THR A 126 12.15 -17.42 1.38
C THR A 126 11.17 -16.28 1.59
N LEU A 127 11.67 -15.04 1.67
CA LEU A 127 10.85 -13.85 1.78
C LEU A 127 9.83 -13.76 0.63
N SER A 128 10.30 -13.95 -0.61
CA SER A 128 9.47 -13.96 -1.81
C SER A 128 8.38 -15.03 -1.78
N SER A 129 8.73 -16.24 -1.32
CA SER A 129 7.81 -17.38 -1.24
C SER A 129 6.74 -17.15 -0.17
N VAL A 130 7.13 -16.63 0.99
CA VAL A 130 6.22 -16.28 2.09
C VAL A 130 5.29 -15.15 1.70
N LEU A 131 5.79 -14.10 1.05
CA LEU A 131 4.96 -12.98 0.56
C LEU A 131 3.93 -13.45 -0.48
N ARG A 132 4.34 -14.33 -1.41
CA ARG A 132 3.40 -14.95 -2.36
C ARG A 132 2.34 -15.78 -1.65
N TRP A 133 2.73 -16.54 -0.62
CA TRP A 133 1.80 -17.34 0.17
C TRP A 133 0.83 -16.46 0.98
N LEU A 134 1.31 -15.38 1.60
CA LEU A 134 0.48 -14.40 2.31
C LEU A 134 -0.51 -13.71 1.38
N ALA A 135 -0.08 -13.38 0.16
CA ALA A 135 -0.95 -12.82 -0.86
C ALA A 135 -2.04 -13.80 -1.31
N LYS A 136 -1.68 -15.07 -1.51
CA LYS A 136 -2.65 -16.14 -1.81
C LYS A 136 -3.67 -16.34 -0.69
N ARG A 137 -3.28 -16.11 0.57
CA ARG A 137 -4.17 -16.18 1.74
C ARG A 137 -5.01 -14.93 1.96
N GLY A 138 -4.84 -13.88 1.14
CA GLY A 138 -5.60 -12.63 1.28
C GLY A 138 -5.13 -11.70 2.41
N LYS A 139 -4.05 -12.04 3.12
CA LYS A 139 -3.52 -11.20 4.22
C LYS A 139 -2.76 -9.97 3.73
N VAL A 140 -2.23 -10.05 2.51
CA VAL A 140 -1.41 -9.00 1.90
C VAL A 140 -1.88 -8.84 0.46
N ARG A 141 -2.11 -7.61 0.00
CA ARG A 141 -2.35 -7.34 -1.42
C ARG A 141 -1.03 -7.13 -2.12
N ARG A 142 -0.90 -7.68 -3.33
CA ARG A 142 0.29 -7.52 -4.18
C ARG A 142 -0.10 -7.07 -5.57
N TRP A 143 0.57 -6.04 -6.07
CA TRP A 143 0.47 -5.60 -7.47
C TRP A 143 1.84 -5.25 -8.04
N LYS A 144 1.89 -5.07 -9.36
CA LYS A 144 3.12 -4.77 -10.10
C LYS A 144 3.18 -3.28 -10.39
N THR A 145 4.26 -2.64 -9.97
CA THR A 145 4.63 -1.25 -10.25
C THR A 145 5.88 -1.24 -11.15
N ASP A 146 6.25 -0.08 -11.67
CA ASP A 146 7.47 0.09 -12.50
C ASP A 146 8.75 -0.33 -11.77
N ALA A 147 8.77 -0.19 -10.44
CA ALA A 147 9.87 -0.58 -9.58
C ALA A 147 9.83 -2.07 -9.14
N GLY A 148 8.79 -2.83 -9.52
CA GLY A 148 8.62 -4.24 -9.15
C GLY A 148 7.32 -4.53 -8.40
N TYR A 149 7.27 -5.64 -7.67
CA TYR A 149 6.09 -6.00 -6.89
C TYR A 149 6.07 -5.27 -5.54
N VAL A 150 4.94 -4.65 -5.24
CA VAL A 150 4.67 -3.98 -3.96
C VAL A 150 3.63 -4.76 -3.16
N TYR A 151 3.70 -4.61 -1.84
CA TYR A 151 2.92 -5.36 -0.86
C TYR A 151 2.32 -4.41 0.17
N ILE A 152 1.04 -4.59 0.50
CA ILE A 152 0.37 -3.85 1.57
C ILE A 152 -0.49 -4.80 2.41
N LEU A 153 -0.65 -4.52 3.70
CA LEU A 153 -1.56 -5.26 4.56
C LEU A 153 -3.01 -5.07 4.08
N VAL A 154 -3.80 -6.14 4.12
CA VAL A 154 -5.26 -6.03 4.04
C VAL A 154 -5.75 -5.93 5.48
N GLU A 155 -6.31 -4.80 5.90
CA GLU A 155 -7.03 -4.76 7.17
C GLU A 155 -8.24 -5.70 7.02
N GLU A 156 -8.23 -6.80 7.79
CA GLU A 156 -9.43 -7.57 8.06
C GLU A 156 -10.33 -6.63 8.87
N GLY A 157 -11.23 -5.91 8.19
CA GLY A 157 -12.26 -5.12 8.84
C GLY A 157 -13.09 -6.03 9.73
N GLU A 158 -13.00 -5.80 11.03
CA GLU A 158 -13.80 -6.44 12.08
C GLU A 158 -15.28 -6.02 11.98
#